data_AF-A0A164GCC9-F1
#
_entry.id   AF-A0A164GCC9-F1
#
_cell.length_a   1.000
_cell.length_b   1.000
_cell.length_c   1.000
_cell.angle_alpha   90.00
_cell.angle_beta   90.00
_cell.angle_gamma   90.00
#
_symmetry.space_group_name_H-M   'P 1'
#
loop_
_entity.id
_entity.type
_entity.pdbx_description
1 polymer ?
#
loop_
_entity_poly.entity_id
_entity_poly.type
_entity_poly.pdbx_seq_one_letter_code
_entity_poly.pdbx_strand_id
1 'polypeptide(L)'
;PFTAEDVKYTLDLINDTNFPAMLRSGHNQVRDIKIISPTEISWRMETFFAPYFSVLAWTYIVPKHILGAGGDPKDSPFNNKPVGTGPFKWVERRPGDHILLEANDKFYGEGPFIEKLIFKYIPDLTVLKTQFQTGAIDHIGLQGITADNFAEAKGYAGRKVQAAPLPFIEAIVLNNDRPYFKELAVRQALYAAMDKATIIKDIF
;
A
#
# COMPACT_ATOMS: atom_id res chain seq x y z
N PRO A 1 -13.46 12.72 -17.02
CA PRO A 1 -14.15 12.84 -15.71
C PRO A 1 -14.15 11.49 -15.01
N PHE A 2 -14.16 11.46 -13.67
CA PHE A 2 -14.38 10.23 -12.91
C PHE A 2 -15.87 9.89 -12.91
N THR A 3 -16.23 8.65 -13.26
CA THR A 3 -17.62 8.20 -13.36
C THR A 3 -17.77 6.73 -12.94
N ALA A 4 -19.02 6.26 -12.84
CA ALA A 4 -19.37 4.84 -12.64
C ALA A 4 -18.70 3.89 -13.66
N GLU A 5 -18.37 4.38 -14.85
CA GLU A 5 -17.64 3.61 -15.87
C GLU A 5 -16.22 3.22 -15.43
N ASP A 6 -15.52 4.10 -14.70
CA ASP A 6 -14.18 3.83 -14.18
C ASP A 6 -14.23 2.78 -13.06
N VAL A 7 -15.26 2.86 -12.21
CA VAL A 7 -15.52 1.88 -11.14
C VAL A 7 -15.81 0.51 -11.74
N LYS A 8 -16.73 0.44 -12.71
CA LYS A 8 -17.05 -0.82 -13.40
C LYS A 8 -15.82 -1.41 -14.08
N TYR A 9 -15.10 -0.60 -14.86
CA TYR A 9 -13.88 -1.04 -15.55
C TYR A 9 -12.85 -1.61 -14.56
N THR A 10 -12.64 -0.93 -13.42
CA THR A 10 -11.70 -1.40 -12.38
C THR A 10 -12.12 -2.75 -11.81
N LEU A 11 -13.41 -2.92 -11.47
CA LEU A 11 -13.93 -4.17 -10.91
C LEU A 11 -13.88 -5.32 -11.93
N ASP A 12 -14.18 -5.04 -13.20
CA ASP A 12 -14.07 -6.01 -14.29
C ASP A 12 -12.60 -6.41 -14.51
N LEU A 13 -11.67 -5.45 -14.52
CA LEU A 13 -10.24 -5.70 -14.68
C LEU A 13 -9.68 -6.55 -13.53
N ILE A 14 -10.05 -6.26 -12.28
CA ILE A 14 -9.67 -7.08 -11.11
C ILE A 14 -10.20 -8.51 -11.25
N ASN A 15 -11.37 -8.69 -11.87
CA ASN A 15 -12.02 -9.99 -12.04
C ASN A 15 -11.64 -10.72 -13.34
N ASP A 16 -10.87 -10.12 -14.26
CA ASP A 16 -10.27 -10.79 -15.40
C ASP A 16 -9.16 -11.73 -14.93
N THR A 17 -9.26 -13.04 -15.21
CA THR A 17 -8.28 -14.04 -14.78
C THR A 17 -6.92 -13.91 -15.48
N ASN A 18 -6.85 -13.21 -16.61
CA ASN A 18 -5.61 -12.93 -17.32
C ASN A 18 -4.86 -11.70 -16.77
N PHE A 19 -5.52 -10.93 -15.89
CA PHE A 19 -4.92 -9.82 -15.19
C PHE A 19 -4.44 -10.25 -13.81
N PRO A 20 -3.14 -10.09 -13.48
CA PRO A 20 -2.57 -10.51 -12.19
C PRO A 20 -2.92 -9.51 -11.08
N ALA A 21 -4.22 -9.38 -10.76
CA ALA A 21 -4.69 -8.54 -9.67
C ALA A 21 -4.12 -9.02 -8.32
N MET A 22 -3.53 -8.10 -7.55
CA MET A 22 -2.97 -8.38 -6.23
C MET A 22 -4.03 -8.93 -5.25
N LEU A 23 -5.24 -8.36 -5.28
CA LEU A 23 -6.34 -8.77 -4.42
C LEU A 23 -7.62 -8.96 -5.24
N ARG A 24 -8.09 -10.21 -5.30
CA ARG A 24 -9.34 -10.59 -5.98
C ARG A 24 -10.42 -11.06 -5.01
N SER A 25 -10.03 -11.45 -3.79
CA SER A 25 -10.95 -11.89 -2.76
C SER A 25 -11.99 -10.80 -2.46
N GLY A 26 -13.26 -11.17 -2.40
CA GLY A 26 -14.37 -10.22 -2.29
C GLY A 26 -14.84 -9.69 -3.65
N HIS A 27 -13.94 -9.15 -4.47
CA HIS A 27 -14.30 -8.69 -5.84
C HIS A 27 -14.85 -9.82 -6.71
N ASN A 28 -14.34 -11.04 -6.54
CA ASN A 28 -14.85 -12.22 -7.24
C ASN A 28 -16.29 -12.62 -6.88
N GLN A 29 -16.89 -11.99 -5.86
CA GLN A 29 -18.30 -12.17 -5.51
C GLN A 29 -19.21 -11.18 -6.25
N VAL A 30 -18.67 -10.13 -6.89
CA VAL A 30 -19.46 -9.12 -7.59
C VAL A 30 -20.03 -9.69 -8.89
N ARG A 31 -21.34 -9.53 -9.10
CA ARG A 31 -22.10 -9.95 -10.29
C ARG A 31 -23.02 -8.83 -10.74
N ASP A 32 -23.45 -8.91 -12.00
CA ASP A 32 -24.52 -8.07 -12.54
C ASP A 32 -24.27 -6.56 -12.34
N ILE A 33 -23.02 -6.10 -12.56
CA ILE A 33 -22.67 -4.67 -12.43
C ILE A 33 -23.47 -3.87 -13.47
N LYS A 34 -24.33 -2.97 -12.99
CA LYS A 34 -25.18 -2.08 -13.78
C LYS A 34 -24.81 -0.63 -13.50
N ILE A 35 -24.50 0.10 -14.56
CA ILE A 35 -24.34 1.56 -14.51
C ILE A 35 -25.74 2.15 -14.66
N ILE A 36 -26.21 2.88 -13.64
CA ILE A 36 -27.53 3.51 -13.61
C ILE A 36 -27.42 4.95 -14.14
N SER A 37 -26.36 5.65 -13.76
CA SER A 37 -26.02 6.99 -14.24
C SER A 37 -24.50 7.22 -14.13
N PRO A 38 -23.95 8.36 -14.61
CA PRO A 38 -22.53 8.66 -14.44
C PRO A 38 -22.03 8.63 -12.98
N THR A 39 -22.92 8.80 -12.00
CA THR A 39 -22.59 8.84 -10.57
C THR A 39 -23.28 7.74 -9.76
N GLU A 40 -23.95 6.79 -10.43
CA GLU A 40 -24.70 5.72 -9.75
C GLU A 40 -24.42 4.37 -10.41
N ILE A 41 -24.01 3.41 -9.59
CA ILE A 41 -23.67 2.05 -9.99
C ILE A 41 -24.28 1.07 -8.98
N SER A 42 -24.75 -0.06 -9.47
CA SER A 42 -25.30 -1.15 -8.66
C SER A 42 -24.68 -2.47 -9.08
N TRP A 43 -24.53 -3.40 -8.16
CA TRP A 43 -24.16 -4.78 -8.44
C TRP A 43 -24.80 -5.70 -7.41
N ARG A 44 -24.88 -6.98 -7.74
CA ARG A 44 -25.28 -8.04 -6.82
C ARG A 44 -24.03 -8.73 -6.27
N MET A 45 -24.07 -9.12 -5.01
CA MET A 45 -23.07 -10.04 -4.45
C MET A 45 -23.58 -11.47 -4.60
N GLU A 46 -22.76 -12.36 -5.14
CA GLU A 46 -23.08 -13.79 -5.30
C GLU A 46 -23.27 -14.46 -3.94
N THR A 47 -22.36 -14.18 -3.00
CA THR A 47 -22.47 -14.58 -1.59
C THR A 47 -22.30 -13.36 -0.72
N PHE A 48 -23.04 -13.30 0.39
CA PHE A 48 -22.84 -12.26 1.39
C PHE A 48 -21.40 -12.26 1.90
N PHE A 49 -20.72 -11.12 1.80
CA PHE A 49 -19.36 -10.94 2.26
C PHE A 49 -19.26 -9.65 3.08
N ALA A 50 -19.45 -9.77 4.40
CA ALA A 50 -19.47 -8.63 5.32
C ALA A 50 -18.27 -7.65 5.17
N PRO A 51 -17.02 -8.10 4.94
CA PRO A 51 -15.87 -7.22 4.78
C PRO A 51 -15.79 -6.46 3.45
N TYR A 52 -16.74 -6.67 2.52
CA TYR A 52 -16.62 -6.16 1.15
C TYR A 52 -16.48 -4.64 1.08
N PHE A 53 -17.16 -3.89 1.96
CA PHE A 53 -17.00 -2.43 2.01
C PHE A 53 -15.57 -2.00 2.34
N SER A 54 -14.89 -2.72 3.24
CA SER A 54 -13.48 -2.44 3.56
C SER A 54 -12.57 -2.78 2.39
N VAL A 55 -12.83 -3.90 1.68
CA VAL A 55 -12.09 -4.26 0.47
C VAL A 55 -12.26 -3.20 -0.61
N LEU A 56 -13.50 -2.75 -0.85
CA LEU A 56 -13.80 -1.70 -1.82
C LEU A 56 -13.14 -0.37 -1.47
N ALA A 57 -13.12 0.02 -0.19
CA ALA A 57 -12.44 1.23 0.27
C ALA A 57 -10.92 1.20 0.04
N TRP A 58 -10.31 0.01 0.02
CA TRP A 58 -8.90 -0.20 -0.31
C TRP A 58 -8.65 -0.46 -1.80
N THR A 59 -9.67 -0.33 -2.64
CA THR A 59 -9.56 -0.51 -4.09
C THR A 59 -9.28 0.83 -4.78
N TYR A 60 -8.11 0.97 -5.37
CA TYR A 60 -7.77 2.14 -6.17
C TYR A 60 -8.43 2.06 -7.55
N ILE A 61 -9.34 3.00 -7.82
CA ILE A 61 -10.03 3.08 -9.12
C ILE A 61 -9.08 3.59 -10.19
N VAL A 62 -9.07 2.91 -11.34
CA VAL A 62 -8.22 3.25 -12.48
C VAL A 62 -9.03 3.89 -13.62
N PRO A 63 -8.43 4.81 -14.39
CA PRO A 63 -9.14 5.54 -15.45
C PRO A 63 -9.43 4.64 -16.65
N LYS A 64 -10.70 4.35 -16.91
CA LYS A 64 -11.16 3.56 -18.06
C LYS A 64 -10.69 4.14 -19.38
N HIS A 65 -10.71 5.47 -19.52
CA HIS A 65 -10.32 6.15 -20.75
C HIS A 65 -8.82 6.00 -21.10
N ILE A 66 -7.98 5.56 -20.16
CA ILE A 66 -6.55 5.31 -20.40
C ILE A 66 -6.30 3.81 -20.54
N LEU A 67 -6.69 3.02 -19.53
CA LEU A 67 -6.39 1.58 -19.52
C LEU A 67 -7.36 0.76 -20.39
N GLY A 68 -8.53 1.29 -20.69
CA GLY A 68 -9.52 0.69 -21.60
C GLY A 68 -9.39 1.14 -23.06
N ALA A 69 -8.40 1.98 -23.40
CA ALA A 69 -8.20 2.50 -24.76
C ALA A 69 -7.60 1.47 -25.74
N GLY A 70 -7.25 0.27 -25.27
CA GLY A 70 -6.64 -0.81 -26.05
C GLY A 70 -5.23 -1.17 -25.56
N GLY A 71 -4.75 -2.35 -25.96
CA GLY A 71 -3.49 -2.93 -25.46
C GLY A 71 -3.67 -3.66 -24.13
N ASP A 72 -2.59 -4.30 -23.66
CA ASP A 72 -2.57 -4.98 -22.37
C ASP A 72 -2.35 -3.95 -21.25
N PRO A 73 -3.27 -3.84 -20.26
CA PRO A 73 -3.10 -2.91 -19.13
C PRO A 73 -1.78 -3.11 -18.37
N LYS A 74 -1.18 -4.31 -18.42
CA LYS A 74 0.12 -4.62 -17.83
C LYS A 74 1.27 -3.81 -18.45
N ASP A 75 1.15 -3.48 -19.73
CA ASP A 75 2.20 -2.80 -20.51
C ASP A 75 1.90 -1.31 -20.74
N SER A 76 0.82 -0.80 -20.14
CA SER A 76 0.39 0.58 -20.34
C SER A 76 1.43 1.59 -19.84
N PRO A 77 1.73 2.66 -20.60
CA PRO A 77 2.54 3.79 -20.13
C PRO A 77 2.02 4.42 -18.83
N PHE A 78 0.73 4.24 -18.53
CA PHE A 78 0.10 4.58 -17.26
C PHE A 78 0.90 4.06 -16.06
N ASN A 79 1.47 2.85 -16.15
CA ASN A 79 2.20 2.22 -15.05
C ASN A 79 3.49 2.99 -14.66
N ASN A 80 3.98 3.87 -15.53
CA ASN A 80 5.14 4.74 -15.27
C ASN A 80 4.77 6.22 -15.09
N LYS A 81 3.54 6.61 -15.46
CA LYS A 81 3.02 7.98 -15.37
C LYS A 81 1.54 7.92 -14.99
N PRO A 82 1.22 7.54 -13.74
CA PRO A 82 -0.15 7.27 -13.33
C PRO A 82 -0.98 8.56 -13.31
N VAL A 83 -2.24 8.42 -13.71
CA VAL A 83 -3.27 9.45 -13.62
C VAL A 83 -4.33 8.97 -12.64
N GLY A 84 -4.57 9.72 -11.57
CA GLY A 84 -5.49 9.33 -10.50
C GLY A 84 -6.39 10.47 -10.04
N THR A 85 -7.23 10.16 -9.06
CA THR A 85 -8.16 11.09 -8.41
C THR A 85 -7.68 11.60 -7.05
N GLY A 86 -6.45 11.22 -6.66
CA GLY A 86 -5.89 11.51 -5.34
C GLY A 86 -5.47 12.98 -5.13
N PRO A 87 -4.99 13.30 -3.91
CA PRO A 87 -4.60 14.66 -3.53
C PRO A 87 -3.32 15.14 -4.21
N PHE A 88 -2.51 14.24 -4.76
CA PHE A 88 -1.29 14.60 -5.49
C PHE A 88 -1.29 13.99 -6.90
N LYS A 89 -0.74 14.73 -7.85
CA LYS A 89 -0.55 14.34 -9.25
C LYS A 89 0.89 13.91 -9.48
N TRP A 90 1.08 12.93 -10.35
CA TRP A 90 2.40 12.52 -10.80
C TRP A 90 3.12 13.62 -11.57
N VAL A 91 4.39 13.88 -11.24
CA VAL A 91 5.26 14.79 -11.99
C VAL A 91 6.38 14.02 -12.66
N GLU A 92 7.29 13.44 -11.87
CA GLU A 92 8.43 12.69 -12.39
C GLU A 92 8.89 11.56 -11.47
N ARG A 93 9.64 10.63 -12.06
CA ARG A 93 10.46 9.68 -11.32
C ARG A 93 11.86 9.72 -11.89
N ARG A 94 12.82 9.92 -10.99
CA ARG A 94 14.24 9.74 -11.28
C ARG A 94 14.69 8.41 -10.68
N PRO A 95 14.96 7.38 -11.52
CA PRO A 95 15.36 6.07 -11.03
C PRO A 95 16.54 6.16 -10.06
N GLY A 96 16.43 5.49 -8.91
CA GLY A 96 17.47 5.50 -7.87
C GLY A 96 17.53 6.76 -7.01
N ASP A 97 16.74 7.81 -7.31
CA ASP A 97 16.76 9.07 -6.58
C ASP A 97 15.40 9.38 -5.92
N HIS A 98 14.36 9.73 -6.69
CA HIS A 98 13.07 10.12 -6.12
C HIS A 98 11.85 9.94 -7.05
N ILE A 99 10.66 9.99 -6.44
CA ILE A 99 9.39 10.30 -7.10
C ILE A 99 8.97 11.70 -6.64
N LEU A 100 8.59 12.55 -7.60
CA LEU A 100 8.03 13.87 -7.35
C LEU A 100 6.55 13.88 -7.71
N LEU A 101 5.74 14.35 -6.76
CA LEU A 101 4.33 14.64 -6.94
C LEU A 101 4.05 16.11 -6.64
N GLU A 102 3.05 16.67 -7.29
CA GLU A 102 2.54 18.03 -7.04
C GLU A 102 1.10 17.99 -6.53
N ALA A 103 0.70 19.02 -5.79
CA ALA A 103 -0.67 19.17 -5.31
C ALA A 103 -1.69 19.10 -6.45
N ASN A 104 -2.78 18.36 -6.22
CA ASN A 104 -3.95 18.38 -7.09
C ASN A 104 -4.88 19.51 -6.65
N ASP A 105 -4.84 20.63 -7.36
CA ASP A 105 -5.71 21.80 -7.20
C ASP A 105 -7.20 21.50 -7.42
N LYS A 106 -7.50 20.34 -8.01
CA LYS A 106 -8.85 19.83 -8.28
C LYS A 106 -9.21 18.61 -7.43
N PHE A 107 -8.50 18.39 -6.32
CA PHE A 107 -8.86 17.33 -5.40
C PHE A 107 -10.25 17.57 -4.82
N TYR A 108 -11.07 16.52 -4.77
CA TYR A 108 -12.47 16.62 -4.34
C TYR A 108 -12.62 16.72 -2.81
N GLY A 109 -11.58 16.33 -2.06
CA GLY A 109 -11.54 16.39 -0.61
C GLY A 109 -10.84 17.64 -0.09
N GLU A 110 -10.51 17.62 1.19
CA GLU A 110 -9.73 18.68 1.82
C GLU A 110 -8.24 18.52 1.52
N GLY A 111 -7.54 19.64 1.27
CA GLY A 111 -6.11 19.67 0.96
C GLY A 111 -5.77 19.32 -0.50
N PRO A 112 -4.49 18.99 -0.80
CA PRO A 112 -3.37 18.92 0.14
C PRO A 112 -2.86 20.31 0.59
N PHE A 113 -2.40 20.41 1.84
CA PHE A 113 -1.86 21.66 2.42
C PHE A 113 -0.37 21.89 2.12
N ILE A 114 0.21 21.11 1.23
CA ILE A 114 1.60 21.22 0.77
C ILE A 114 1.63 21.13 -0.75
N GLU A 115 2.52 21.87 -1.38
CA GLU A 115 2.58 22.01 -2.84
C GLU A 115 3.22 20.81 -3.54
N LYS A 116 4.21 20.18 -2.88
CA LYS A 116 5.01 19.10 -3.45
C LYS A 116 5.24 18.01 -2.43
N LEU A 117 5.26 16.78 -2.92
CA LEU A 117 5.62 15.60 -2.14
C LEU A 117 6.73 14.86 -2.87
N ILE A 118 7.87 14.68 -2.19
CA ILE A 118 9.05 14.02 -2.73
C ILE A 118 9.30 12.74 -1.95
N PHE A 119 9.13 11.60 -2.61
CA PHE A 119 9.53 10.30 -2.05
C PHE A 119 10.95 9.99 -2.48
N LYS A 120 11.92 10.15 -1.57
CA LYS A 120 13.33 9.82 -1.81
C LYS A 120 13.61 8.35 -1.54
N TYR A 121 14.45 7.74 -2.37
CA TYR A 121 14.92 6.37 -2.17
C TYR A 121 16.21 6.39 -1.35
N ILE A 122 16.11 6.01 -0.07
CA ILE A 122 17.25 5.95 0.85
C ILE A 122 17.29 4.56 1.48
N PRO A 123 18.04 3.61 0.88
CA PRO A 123 18.06 2.22 1.36
C PRO A 123 18.87 2.05 2.65
N ASP A 124 19.84 2.93 2.90
CA ASP A 124 20.66 2.89 4.11
C ASP A 124 19.97 3.64 5.26
N LEU A 125 19.63 2.90 6.32
CA LEU A 125 18.89 3.45 7.47
C LEU A 125 19.71 4.42 8.30
N THR A 126 21.04 4.31 8.30
CA THR A 126 21.94 5.28 8.97
C THR A 126 21.91 6.60 8.21
N VAL A 127 22.01 6.57 6.89
CA VAL A 127 21.87 7.76 6.03
C VAL A 127 20.48 8.37 6.18
N LEU A 128 19.42 7.56 6.21
CA LEU A 128 18.04 8.03 6.43
C LEU A 128 17.90 8.77 7.77
N LYS A 129 18.43 8.19 8.86
CA LYS A 129 18.45 8.81 10.20
C LYS A 129 19.16 10.16 10.17
N THR A 130 20.36 10.23 9.57
CA THR A 130 21.13 11.47 9.46
C THR A 130 20.41 12.52 8.61
N GLN A 131 19.80 12.14 7.49
CA GLN A 131 19.02 13.07 6.67
C GLN A 131 17.77 13.58 7.40
N PHE A 132 17.12 12.75 8.21
CA PHE A 132 16.01 13.18 9.05
C PHE A 132 16.47 14.11 10.18
N GLN A 133 17.57 13.79 10.86
CA GLN A 133 18.16 14.64 11.89
C GLN A 133 18.50 16.05 11.37
N THR A 134 19.11 16.12 10.18
CA THR A 134 19.52 17.38 9.54
C THR A 134 18.38 18.13 8.87
N GLY A 135 17.25 17.45 8.60
CA GLY A 135 16.11 18.04 7.89
C GLY A 135 16.14 17.99 6.39
N ALA A 136 17.05 17.21 5.81
CA ALA A 136 16.94 16.81 4.42
C ALA A 136 15.75 15.86 4.15
N ILE A 137 15.22 15.22 5.20
CA ILE A 137 13.98 14.44 5.20
C ILE A 137 13.03 14.97 6.27
N ASP A 138 11.81 15.33 5.87
CA ASP A 138 10.78 15.85 6.79
C ASP A 138 10.05 14.75 7.55
N HIS A 139 9.84 13.60 6.90
CA HIS A 139 9.10 12.48 7.45
C HIS A 139 9.72 11.14 7.05
N ILE A 140 9.87 10.24 8.01
CA ILE A 140 10.22 8.83 7.76
C ILE A 140 8.95 8.00 7.87
N GLY A 141 8.66 7.21 6.83
CA GLY A 141 7.51 6.31 6.77
C GLY A 141 7.75 4.97 7.48
N LEU A 142 7.29 3.88 6.86
CA LEU A 142 7.26 2.53 7.46
C LEU A 142 8.60 1.98 7.94
N GLN A 143 9.71 2.42 7.35
CA GLN A 143 11.06 1.97 7.75
C GLN A 143 11.43 2.43 9.17
N GLY A 144 10.86 3.56 9.61
CA GLY A 144 11.09 4.12 10.94
C GLY A 144 12.56 4.44 11.24
N ILE A 145 12.82 4.62 12.54
CA ILE A 145 14.17 4.67 13.12
C ILE A 145 14.33 3.37 13.91
N THR A 146 15.47 2.70 13.79
CA THR A 146 15.71 1.41 14.47
C THR A 146 15.69 1.59 16.00
N ALA A 147 15.32 0.52 16.72
CA ALA A 147 15.20 0.52 18.18
C ALA A 147 16.47 1.06 18.88
N ASP A 148 17.65 0.59 18.47
CA ASP A 148 18.94 1.05 19.00
C ASP A 148 19.20 2.55 18.87
N ASN A 149 18.61 3.19 17.85
CA ASN A 149 18.75 4.62 17.58
C ASN A 149 17.59 5.45 18.14
N PHE A 150 16.53 4.82 18.66
CA PHE A 150 15.31 5.50 19.07
C PHE A 150 15.55 6.46 20.25
N ALA A 151 16.36 6.06 21.24
CA ALA A 151 16.66 6.87 22.40
C ALA A 151 17.39 8.18 22.02
N GLU A 152 18.39 8.09 21.14
CA GLU A 152 19.12 9.23 20.59
C GLU A 152 18.20 10.12 19.75
N ALA A 153 17.42 9.53 18.84
CA ALA A 153 16.60 10.27 17.89
C ALA A 153 15.47 11.10 18.53
N LYS A 154 15.00 10.71 19.73
CA LYS A 154 14.07 11.54 20.52
C LYS A 154 14.65 12.90 20.92
N GLY A 155 15.97 13.01 20.97
CA GLY A 155 16.67 14.27 21.29
C GLY A 155 16.93 15.17 20.09
N TYR A 156 16.55 14.77 18.88
CA TYR A 156 16.81 15.57 17.67
C TYR A 156 16.03 16.89 17.69
N ALA A 157 16.77 18.01 17.61
CA ALA A 157 16.19 19.34 17.64
C ALA A 157 15.21 19.55 16.47
N GLY A 158 14.01 20.04 16.79
CA GLY A 158 12.97 20.28 15.79
C GLY A 158 12.33 19.02 15.19
N ARG A 159 12.59 17.83 15.75
CA ARG A 159 12.02 16.56 15.28
C ARG A 159 11.10 15.96 16.33
N LYS A 160 10.04 15.30 15.86
CA LYS A 160 9.15 14.48 16.69
C LYS A 160 9.37 13.02 16.35
N VAL A 161 9.85 12.25 17.31
CA VAL A 161 10.05 10.80 17.20
C VAL A 161 9.22 10.12 18.27
N GLN A 162 8.33 9.23 17.85
CA GLN A 162 7.42 8.51 18.74
C GLN A 162 7.28 7.07 18.28
N ALA A 163 7.18 6.14 19.23
CA ALA A 163 6.76 4.78 18.93
C ALA A 163 5.27 4.80 18.60
N ALA A 164 4.90 4.16 17.50
CA ALA A 164 3.50 4.04 17.07
C ALA A 164 3.20 2.56 16.80
N PRO A 165 2.10 2.01 17.35
CA PRO A 165 1.69 0.66 17.00
C PRO A 165 1.32 0.62 15.53
N LEU A 166 1.88 -0.35 14.80
CA LEU A 166 1.48 -0.65 13.43
C LEU A 166 0.59 -1.89 13.42
N PRO A 167 -0.36 -2.01 12.46
CA PRO A 167 -1.21 -3.19 12.32
C PRO A 167 -0.45 -4.36 11.64
N PHE A 168 0.82 -4.57 12.00
CA PHE A 168 1.67 -5.63 11.47
C PHE A 168 2.11 -6.55 12.60
N ILE A 169 2.17 -7.85 12.30
CA ILE A 169 2.75 -8.86 13.18
C ILE A 169 3.91 -9.47 12.42
N GLU A 170 5.08 -9.50 13.03
CA GLU A 170 6.20 -10.26 12.52
C GLU A 170 6.05 -11.73 12.96
N ALA A 171 6.10 -12.64 12.00
CA ALA A 171 5.85 -14.05 12.25
C ALA A 171 6.81 -14.93 11.44
N ILE A 172 7.31 -15.98 12.09
CA ILE A 172 7.98 -17.09 11.42
C ILE A 172 6.89 -18.06 10.94
N VAL A 173 6.66 -18.10 9.63
CA VAL A 173 5.70 -19.02 9.02
C VAL A 173 6.44 -20.21 8.44
N LEU A 174 6.14 -21.41 8.95
CA LEU A 174 6.76 -22.65 8.49
C LEU A 174 6.13 -23.13 7.18
N ASN A 175 6.97 -23.49 6.21
CA ASN A 175 6.52 -24.10 4.96
C ASN A 175 6.18 -25.59 5.19
N ASN A 176 4.90 -25.88 5.40
CA ASN A 176 4.42 -27.23 5.71
C ASN A 176 4.54 -28.24 4.56
N ASP A 177 4.91 -27.81 3.34
CA ASP A 177 5.25 -28.75 2.26
C ASP A 177 6.60 -29.44 2.48
N ARG A 178 7.48 -28.83 3.29
CA ARG A 178 8.76 -29.44 3.65
C ARG A 178 8.53 -30.63 4.59
N PRO A 179 9.15 -31.80 4.33
CA PRO A 179 8.95 -33.02 5.14
C PRO A 179 9.13 -32.79 6.64
N TYR A 180 10.11 -31.98 7.04
CA TYR A 180 10.44 -31.70 8.44
C TYR A 180 9.35 -30.93 9.21
N PHE A 181 8.51 -30.16 8.51
CA PHE A 181 7.47 -29.33 9.15
C PHE A 181 6.08 -29.94 9.07
N LYS A 182 5.93 -31.16 8.51
CA LYS A 182 4.64 -31.85 8.43
C LYS A 182 4.12 -32.29 9.79
N GLU A 183 5.02 -32.75 10.66
CA GLU A 183 4.67 -33.22 12.00
C GLU A 183 4.28 -32.06 12.92
N LEU A 184 3.08 -32.13 13.50
CA LEU A 184 2.58 -31.10 14.42
C LEU A 184 3.52 -30.94 15.63
N ALA A 185 4.02 -32.06 16.16
CA ALA A 185 4.94 -32.06 17.31
C ALA A 185 6.23 -31.27 17.02
N VAL A 186 6.75 -31.33 15.79
CA VAL A 186 7.94 -30.56 15.40
C VAL A 186 7.63 -29.06 15.40
N ARG A 187 6.49 -28.66 14.82
CA ARG A 187 6.09 -27.24 14.82
C ARG A 187 5.85 -26.69 16.23
N GLN A 188 5.25 -27.49 17.10
CA GLN A 188 5.05 -27.15 18.51
C GLN A 188 6.39 -27.02 19.25
N ALA A 189 7.32 -27.94 19.02
CA ALA A 189 8.67 -27.88 19.61
C ALA A 189 9.42 -26.61 19.18
N LEU A 190 9.39 -26.26 17.90
CA LEU A 190 10.00 -25.03 17.38
C LEU A 190 9.35 -23.77 17.97
N TYR A 191 8.02 -23.74 18.08
CA TYR A 191 7.32 -22.62 18.70
C TYR A 191 7.65 -22.46 20.18
N ALA A 192 7.77 -23.57 20.92
CA ALA A 192 8.12 -23.56 22.34
C ALA A 192 9.59 -23.21 22.59
N ALA A 193 10.48 -23.58 21.66
CA ALA A 193 11.91 -23.27 21.73
C ALA A 193 12.23 -21.78 21.45
N MET A 194 11.29 -21.04 20.85
CA MET A 194 11.48 -19.64 20.51
C MET A 194 11.33 -18.74 21.75
N ASP A 195 12.44 -18.13 22.18
CA ASP A 195 12.45 -17.12 23.23
C ASP A 195 11.96 -15.76 22.71
N LYS A 196 10.63 -15.66 22.59
CA LYS A 196 9.94 -14.43 22.16
C LYS A 196 10.24 -13.26 23.08
N ALA A 197 10.45 -13.49 24.38
CA ALA A 197 10.66 -12.42 25.34
C ALA A 197 12.01 -11.73 25.10
N THR A 198 13.07 -12.52 24.91
CA THR A 198 14.40 -12.00 24.58
C THR A 198 14.41 -11.33 23.21
N ILE A 199 13.77 -11.92 22.19
CA ILE A 199 13.63 -11.29 20.86
C ILE A 199 12.96 -9.92 20.96
N ILE A 200 11.84 -9.82 21.68
CA ILE A 200 11.11 -8.56 21.85
C ILE A 200 11.98 -7.54 22.59
N LYS A 201 12.68 -7.95 23.65
CA LYS A 201 13.46 -7.04 24.49
C LYS A 201 14.73 -6.53 23.81
N ASP A 202 15.43 -7.38 23.08
CA ASP A 202 16.79 -7.11 22.59
C ASP A 202 16.81 -6.59 21.15
N ILE A 203 15.72 -6.77 20.37
CA ILE A 203 15.63 -6.33 18.96
C ILE A 203 14.68 -5.13 18.77
N PHE A 204 13.63 -5.00 19.60
CA PHE A 204 12.57 -3.99 19.45
C PHE A 204 12.52 -3.01 20.62
#